data_AF-A0A5N7D787-F1
#
_entry.id   AF-A0A5N7D787-F1
#
_cell.length_a   1.000
_cell.length_b   1.000
_cell.length_c   1.000
_cell.angle_alpha   90.00
_cell.angle_beta   90.00
_cell.angle_gamma   90.00
#
_symmetry.space_group_name_H-M   'P 1'
#
loop_
_entity.id
_entity.type
_entity.pdbx_description
1 polymer ?
#
loop_
_entity_poly.entity_id
_entity_poly.type
_entity_poly.pdbx_seq_one_letter_code
_entity_poly.pdbx_strand_id
1 'polypeptide(L)'
;MPSETDPRAYAYLVGIGVTHSIAPPMHNYIAKALGHDWTFLAKECPTVEDAVQLFRRSDFAGGVVTMPYKRTIMDHLDGLDEYAIRLGACNNVYRTSDGKLRGTNTDWRGIKGCLLGASAAGRGKPAVLIGAGGAARAAIFTLHDQLECHQIYLVNRDRDEVKVLLDEAKQVYGDGLEIIYVERAEQVNTLPSPYYIVGTVPDAEPSTPDEIQVHQIIGSFLSTPQEKGVLLDMCFKPRNTRILQAGKANGWRTPAIASMSLGRAWVHSLPEKLAQAAKAGFKGVEIFYEDLEYLAKEKGPVTESALLSAAQETRAICDHHGLKVIGMQPFLFYEGLTDRAQHQEKIERLKLWFVIVKILGTDIIQIPSNFQADGISGDLDLIVSDMVEVADLGLKEEPVVRFAYENLAWGTFISTWESLWEVVRRVDRPNFGCCLDTFNIAGRVWADPASISGTTPDADTALAASLKSLVRTVDVNKVFYVQVVDAERMQRPLIEGHPFYVEGQPARMSWSRNARLFLYEQERGGYLPVVQVAEAFLKGLGFEGWVSMELFSRSMADPDSTVPETHAQRGIKAWKRLAEELDL
;
A
#
# COMPACT_ATOMS: atom_id res chain seq x y z
N MET A 1 -6.57 -31.44 -39.90
CA MET A 1 -7.60 -30.49 -40.40
C MET A 1 -7.68 -29.36 -39.39
N PRO A 2 -7.58 -28.08 -39.78
CA PRO A 2 -7.87 -26.98 -38.88
C PRO A 2 -9.32 -27.16 -38.42
N SER A 3 -9.54 -27.25 -37.11
CA SER A 3 -10.88 -27.45 -36.56
C SER A 3 -11.79 -26.29 -36.96
N GLU A 4 -13.07 -26.61 -37.19
CA GLU A 4 -14.16 -25.64 -37.34
C GLU A 4 -13.96 -24.43 -36.44
N THR A 5 -14.17 -23.23 -37.00
CA THR A 5 -14.09 -21.96 -36.29
C THR A 5 -14.86 -22.06 -34.98
N ASP A 6 -14.16 -21.98 -33.86
CA ASP A 6 -14.76 -21.94 -32.53
C ASP A 6 -15.86 -20.85 -32.51
N PRO A 7 -17.14 -21.21 -32.36
CA PRO A 7 -18.22 -20.24 -32.49
C PRO A 7 -18.27 -19.25 -31.33
N ARG A 8 -17.49 -19.49 -30.26
CA ARG A 8 -17.44 -18.67 -29.05
C ARG A 8 -16.85 -17.29 -29.36
N ALA A 9 -17.65 -16.26 -29.14
CA ALA A 9 -17.29 -14.87 -29.40
C ALA A 9 -17.54 -13.95 -28.19
N TYR A 10 -18.39 -14.35 -27.24
CA TYR A 10 -18.83 -13.45 -26.17
C TYR A 10 -18.70 -14.06 -24.79
N ALA A 11 -18.09 -13.30 -23.89
CA ALA A 11 -18.17 -13.52 -22.46
C ALA A 11 -19.05 -12.46 -21.80
N TYR A 12 -19.69 -12.77 -20.68
CA TYR A 12 -20.66 -11.88 -20.06
C TYR A 12 -20.42 -11.69 -18.58
N LEU A 13 -20.64 -10.48 -18.06
CA LEU A 13 -21.01 -10.24 -16.67
C LEU A 13 -22.52 -10.05 -16.61
N VAL A 14 -23.23 -10.89 -15.87
CA VAL A 14 -24.69 -10.87 -15.74
C VAL A 14 -25.12 -10.66 -14.29
N GLY A 15 -26.22 -9.93 -14.12
CA GLY A 15 -26.79 -9.60 -12.82
C GLY A 15 -27.63 -8.33 -12.91
N ILE A 16 -27.98 -7.79 -11.74
CA ILE A 16 -28.67 -6.50 -11.61
C ILE A 16 -27.63 -5.42 -11.28
N GLY A 17 -27.67 -4.29 -11.99
CA GLY A 17 -26.81 -3.12 -11.78
C GLY A 17 -25.39 -3.29 -12.32
N VAL A 18 -25.18 -4.10 -13.37
CA VAL A 18 -23.83 -4.49 -13.84
C VAL A 18 -23.21 -3.55 -14.86
N THR A 19 -23.99 -2.66 -15.45
CA THR A 19 -23.58 -1.81 -16.59
C THR A 19 -22.43 -0.83 -16.26
N HIS A 20 -22.22 -0.51 -14.99
CA HIS A 20 -21.14 0.37 -14.53
C HIS A 20 -19.86 -0.38 -14.13
N SER A 21 -19.79 -1.70 -14.35
CA SER A 21 -18.64 -2.51 -13.95
C SER A 21 -17.40 -2.19 -14.79
N ILE A 22 -16.22 -2.23 -14.14
CA ILE A 22 -14.90 -2.18 -14.81
C ILE A 22 -14.52 -3.52 -15.45
N ALA A 23 -15.30 -4.58 -15.23
CA ALA A 23 -15.01 -5.92 -15.74
C ALA A 23 -14.87 -5.97 -17.28
N PRO A 24 -15.71 -5.29 -18.09
CA PRO A 24 -15.56 -5.33 -19.55
C PRO A 24 -14.20 -4.88 -20.08
N PRO A 25 -13.68 -3.65 -19.80
CA PRO A 25 -12.37 -3.27 -20.31
C PRO A 25 -11.25 -4.18 -19.80
N MET A 26 -11.31 -4.64 -18.53
CA MET A 26 -10.32 -5.54 -17.95
C MET A 26 -10.30 -6.92 -18.63
N HIS A 27 -11.46 -7.57 -18.76
CA HIS A 27 -11.54 -8.91 -19.35
C HIS A 27 -11.34 -8.90 -20.87
N ASN A 28 -11.69 -7.82 -21.58
CA ASN A 28 -11.34 -7.66 -22.99
C ASN A 28 -9.82 -7.62 -23.20
N TYR A 29 -9.10 -6.89 -22.32
CA TYR A 29 -7.64 -6.89 -22.34
C TYR A 29 -7.07 -8.29 -22.08
N ILE A 30 -7.59 -9.00 -21.06
CA ILE A 30 -7.17 -10.37 -20.73
C ILE A 30 -7.43 -11.34 -21.88
N ALA A 31 -8.61 -11.31 -22.49
CA ALA A 31 -8.95 -12.17 -23.63
C ALA A 31 -7.98 -11.96 -24.80
N LYS A 32 -7.73 -10.70 -25.16
CA LYS A 32 -6.76 -10.35 -26.21
C LYS A 32 -5.34 -10.80 -25.86
N ALA A 33 -4.91 -10.64 -24.62
CA ALA A 33 -3.57 -11.05 -24.16
C ALA A 33 -3.39 -12.57 -24.19
N LEU A 34 -4.47 -13.33 -24.00
CA LEU A 34 -4.49 -14.80 -24.11
C LEU A 34 -4.71 -15.29 -25.54
N GLY A 35 -4.82 -14.40 -26.54
CA GLY A 35 -5.03 -14.76 -27.95
C GLY A 35 -6.46 -15.19 -28.29
N HIS A 36 -7.43 -14.85 -27.45
CA HIS A 36 -8.85 -15.09 -27.73
C HIS A 36 -9.51 -13.87 -28.37
N ASP A 37 -10.29 -14.10 -29.42
CA ASP A 37 -11.11 -13.07 -30.08
C ASP A 37 -12.49 -12.92 -29.40
N TRP A 38 -12.50 -12.91 -28.07
CA TRP A 38 -13.72 -12.81 -27.28
C TRP A 38 -13.98 -11.37 -26.86
N THR A 39 -15.23 -10.96 -26.93
CA THR A 39 -15.71 -9.70 -26.37
C THR A 39 -16.42 -9.97 -25.04
N PHE A 40 -15.93 -9.39 -23.96
CA PHE A 40 -16.55 -9.39 -22.65
C PHE A 40 -17.52 -8.21 -22.52
N LEU A 41 -18.78 -8.49 -22.18
CA LEU A 41 -19.87 -7.53 -22.09
C LEU A 41 -20.53 -7.56 -20.70
N ALA A 42 -20.88 -6.40 -20.15
CA ALA A 42 -21.80 -6.33 -19.02
C ALA A 42 -23.24 -6.31 -19.54
N LYS A 43 -24.07 -7.26 -19.09
CA LYS A 43 -25.44 -7.42 -19.55
C LYS A 43 -26.39 -7.46 -18.36
N GLU A 44 -27.26 -6.45 -18.30
CA GLU A 44 -28.35 -6.41 -17.34
C GLU A 44 -29.31 -7.58 -17.61
N CYS A 45 -29.54 -8.41 -16.59
CA CYS A 45 -30.46 -9.55 -16.64
C CYS A 45 -31.46 -9.38 -15.49
N PRO A 46 -32.73 -9.02 -15.77
CA PRO A 46 -33.77 -8.91 -14.75
C PRO A 46 -34.11 -10.22 -14.03
N THR A 47 -33.92 -11.37 -14.68
CA THR A 47 -34.08 -12.69 -14.04
C THR A 47 -32.87 -13.61 -14.27
N VAL A 48 -32.82 -14.72 -13.53
CA VAL A 48 -31.78 -15.75 -13.73
C VAL A 48 -31.98 -16.47 -15.07
N GLU A 49 -33.22 -16.63 -15.52
CA GLU A 49 -33.54 -17.24 -16.81
C GLU A 49 -32.99 -16.42 -17.99
N ASP A 50 -33.00 -15.09 -17.90
CA ASP A 50 -32.38 -14.22 -18.91
C ASP A 50 -30.87 -14.49 -19.02
N ALA A 51 -30.19 -14.68 -17.89
CA ALA A 51 -28.78 -15.06 -17.86
C ALA A 51 -28.56 -16.44 -18.49
N VAL A 52 -29.39 -17.43 -18.14
CA VAL A 52 -29.30 -18.79 -18.69
C VAL A 52 -29.52 -18.81 -20.20
N GLN A 53 -30.48 -18.03 -20.71
CA GLN A 53 -30.72 -17.89 -22.15
C GLN A 53 -29.47 -17.36 -22.88
N LEU A 54 -28.78 -16.37 -22.31
CA LEU A 54 -27.51 -15.89 -22.86
C LEU A 54 -26.44 -16.99 -22.84
N PHE A 55 -26.32 -17.73 -21.74
CA PHE A 55 -25.32 -18.79 -21.60
C PHE A 55 -25.57 -19.99 -22.49
N ARG A 56 -26.80 -20.23 -22.93
CA ARG A 56 -27.16 -21.33 -23.85
C ARG A 56 -26.89 -20.99 -25.33
N ARG A 57 -26.54 -19.75 -25.68
CA ARG A 57 -26.17 -19.38 -27.06
C ARG A 57 -24.91 -20.11 -27.53
N SER A 58 -24.83 -20.39 -28.83
CA SER A 58 -23.66 -21.04 -29.45
C SER A 58 -22.39 -20.19 -29.38
N ASP A 59 -22.53 -18.87 -29.25
CA ASP A 59 -21.43 -17.90 -29.20
C ASP A 59 -20.95 -17.57 -27.77
N PHE A 60 -21.47 -18.27 -26.75
CA PHE A 60 -21.09 -18.08 -25.35
C PHE A 60 -19.74 -18.72 -25.02
N ALA A 61 -18.79 -17.88 -24.62
CA ALA A 61 -17.44 -18.25 -24.18
C ALA A 61 -17.32 -18.50 -22.66
N GLY A 62 -18.05 -17.72 -21.85
CA GLY A 62 -18.00 -17.78 -20.39
C GLY A 62 -18.79 -16.65 -19.73
N GLY A 63 -19.16 -16.82 -18.46
CA GLY A 63 -20.11 -15.94 -17.79
C GLY A 63 -19.76 -15.71 -16.33
N VAL A 64 -19.49 -14.46 -15.95
CA VAL A 64 -19.44 -14.04 -14.56
C VAL A 64 -20.85 -13.73 -14.09
N VAL A 65 -21.29 -14.39 -13.03
CA VAL A 65 -22.61 -14.21 -12.42
C VAL A 65 -22.45 -13.42 -11.14
N THR A 66 -23.17 -12.30 -11.03
CA THR A 66 -23.19 -11.50 -9.81
C THR A 66 -24.58 -11.45 -9.16
N MET A 67 -24.73 -10.59 -8.15
CA MET A 67 -25.97 -10.39 -7.43
C MET A 67 -27.16 -10.19 -8.38
N PRO A 68 -28.33 -10.79 -8.07
CA PRO A 68 -28.61 -11.69 -6.94
C PRO A 68 -28.43 -13.18 -7.27
N TYR A 69 -27.97 -13.54 -8.48
CA TYR A 69 -28.17 -14.89 -9.04
C TYR A 69 -27.12 -15.93 -8.67
N LYS A 70 -26.11 -15.61 -7.86
CA LYS A 70 -25.02 -16.56 -7.53
C LYS A 70 -25.53 -17.89 -6.95
N ARG A 71 -26.68 -17.89 -6.28
CA ARG A 71 -27.30 -19.13 -5.76
C ARG A 71 -28.23 -19.75 -6.79
N THR A 72 -29.19 -19.00 -7.28
CA THR A 72 -30.23 -19.52 -8.19
C THR A 72 -29.68 -20.05 -9.50
N ILE A 73 -28.56 -19.51 -10.00
CA ILE A 73 -27.95 -20.00 -11.25
C ILE A 73 -27.55 -21.49 -11.17
N MET A 74 -27.23 -21.99 -9.96
CA MET A 74 -26.72 -23.35 -9.76
C MET A 74 -27.70 -24.41 -10.25
N ASP A 75 -29.00 -24.18 -10.08
CA ASP A 75 -30.08 -25.12 -10.48
C ASP A 75 -30.29 -25.18 -12.00
N HIS A 76 -29.68 -24.27 -12.77
CA HIS A 76 -29.81 -24.20 -14.23
C HIS A 76 -28.59 -24.73 -15.00
N LEU A 77 -27.55 -25.17 -14.28
CA LEU A 77 -26.30 -25.67 -14.87
C LEU A 77 -26.31 -27.20 -14.98
N ASP A 78 -25.57 -27.72 -15.95
CA ASP A 78 -25.47 -29.16 -16.20
C ASP A 78 -24.49 -29.85 -15.21
N GLY A 79 -23.73 -29.07 -14.43
CA GLY A 79 -22.86 -29.55 -13.37
C GLY A 79 -22.15 -28.42 -12.62
N LEU A 80 -21.68 -28.73 -11.41
CA LEU A 80 -20.95 -27.80 -10.55
C LEU A 80 -19.64 -28.46 -10.14
N ASP A 81 -18.59 -27.66 -9.95
CA ASP A 81 -17.36 -28.16 -9.34
C ASP A 81 -17.45 -28.20 -7.81
N GLU A 82 -16.40 -28.75 -7.18
CA GLU A 82 -16.34 -28.88 -5.73
C GLU A 82 -16.45 -27.54 -4.99
N TYR A 83 -15.95 -26.45 -5.59
CA TYR A 83 -16.02 -25.12 -4.99
C TYR A 83 -17.45 -24.57 -5.02
N ALA A 84 -18.12 -24.59 -6.17
CA ALA A 84 -19.50 -24.11 -6.25
C ALA A 84 -20.45 -24.91 -5.34
N ILE A 85 -20.26 -26.23 -5.24
CA ILE A 85 -21.02 -27.10 -4.32
C ILE A 85 -20.73 -26.71 -2.87
N ARG A 86 -19.45 -26.66 -2.48
CA ARG A 86 -19.04 -26.42 -1.09
C ARG A 86 -19.40 -25.03 -0.59
N LEU A 87 -19.30 -24.02 -1.45
CA LEU A 87 -19.65 -22.64 -1.10
C LEU A 87 -21.16 -22.38 -1.20
N GLY A 88 -21.94 -23.25 -1.85
CA GLY A 88 -23.36 -22.99 -2.10
C GLY A 88 -23.62 -21.74 -2.95
N ALA A 89 -22.64 -21.35 -3.77
CA ALA A 89 -22.71 -20.17 -4.64
C ALA A 89 -21.79 -20.33 -5.86
N CYS A 90 -22.30 -19.98 -7.04
CA CYS A 90 -21.60 -20.00 -8.33
C CYS A 90 -21.50 -18.57 -8.90
N ASN A 91 -20.28 -18.06 -9.10
CA ASN A 91 -20.07 -16.75 -9.73
C ASN A 91 -19.40 -16.83 -11.09
N ASN A 92 -19.07 -18.03 -11.58
CA ASN A 92 -18.46 -18.21 -12.88
C ASN A 92 -19.02 -19.45 -13.58
N VAL A 93 -19.52 -19.27 -14.79
CA VAL A 93 -20.13 -20.29 -15.65
C VAL A 93 -19.31 -20.43 -16.91
N TYR A 94 -18.99 -21.66 -17.29
CA TYR A 94 -18.18 -21.94 -18.47
C TYR A 94 -18.78 -23.12 -19.27
N ARG A 95 -18.47 -23.15 -20.56
CA ARG A 95 -18.86 -24.25 -21.45
C ARG A 95 -17.74 -25.28 -21.53
N THR A 96 -18.04 -26.53 -21.22
CA THR A 96 -17.11 -27.66 -21.41
C THR A 96 -17.04 -28.10 -22.87
N SER A 97 -16.04 -28.93 -23.20
CA SER A 97 -15.84 -29.45 -24.56
C SER A 97 -17.01 -30.31 -25.07
N ASP A 98 -17.79 -30.93 -24.18
CA ASP A 98 -19.04 -31.64 -24.51
C ASP A 98 -20.26 -30.70 -24.61
N GLY A 99 -20.05 -29.39 -24.59
CA GLY A 99 -21.09 -28.37 -24.77
C GLY A 99 -21.90 -28.04 -23.51
N LYS A 100 -21.68 -28.75 -22.40
CA LYS A 100 -22.40 -28.54 -21.14
C LYS A 100 -21.98 -27.24 -20.45
N LEU A 101 -22.93 -26.64 -19.74
CA LEU A 101 -22.68 -25.48 -18.87
C LEU A 101 -22.31 -25.96 -17.48
N ARG A 102 -21.13 -25.57 -17.01
CA ARG A 102 -20.66 -25.87 -15.66
C ARG A 102 -20.42 -24.62 -14.86
N GLY A 103 -20.61 -24.71 -13.54
CA GLY A 103 -20.40 -23.63 -12.59
C GLY A 103 -19.18 -23.85 -11.71
N THR A 104 -18.52 -22.76 -11.35
CA THR A 104 -17.46 -22.68 -10.33
C THR A 104 -17.60 -21.39 -9.52
N ASN A 105 -16.84 -21.32 -8.43
CA ASN A 105 -16.68 -20.09 -7.67
C ASN A 105 -15.21 -19.67 -7.65
N THR A 106 -14.95 -18.43 -8.07
CA THR A 106 -13.61 -17.82 -8.07
C THR A 106 -13.50 -16.63 -7.13
N ASP A 107 -14.59 -16.19 -6.48
CA ASP A 107 -14.54 -15.08 -5.51
C ASP A 107 -13.58 -15.38 -4.37
N TRP A 108 -13.55 -16.63 -3.89
CA TRP A 108 -12.66 -17.03 -2.80
C TRP A 108 -11.17 -16.81 -3.14
N ARG A 109 -10.78 -16.97 -4.42
CA ARG A 109 -9.41 -16.71 -4.89
C ARG A 109 -9.09 -15.23 -4.83
N GLY A 110 -10.03 -14.38 -5.25
CA GLY A 110 -9.90 -12.92 -5.17
C GLY A 110 -9.76 -12.44 -3.73
N ILE A 111 -10.64 -12.92 -2.83
CA ILE A 111 -10.60 -12.61 -1.40
C ILE A 111 -9.25 -13.04 -0.80
N LYS A 112 -8.83 -14.28 -1.07
CA LYS A 112 -7.56 -14.83 -0.56
C LYS A 112 -6.37 -14.00 -1.03
N GLY A 113 -6.34 -13.65 -2.33
CA GLY A 113 -5.28 -12.83 -2.91
C GLY A 113 -5.20 -11.44 -2.27
N CYS A 114 -6.34 -10.79 -2.04
CA CYS A 114 -6.37 -9.46 -1.41
C CYS A 114 -5.91 -9.51 0.05
N LEU A 115 -6.42 -10.46 0.84
CA LEU A 115 -6.07 -10.58 2.26
C LEU A 115 -4.58 -10.91 2.44
N LEU A 116 -4.08 -11.93 1.73
CA LEU A 116 -2.68 -12.35 1.82
C LEU A 116 -1.71 -11.36 1.19
N GLY A 117 -2.14 -10.62 0.16
CA GLY A 117 -1.36 -9.54 -0.44
C GLY A 117 -1.11 -8.39 0.55
N ALA A 118 -2.02 -8.18 1.50
CA ALA A 118 -1.85 -7.21 2.58
C ALA A 118 -1.08 -7.78 3.78
N SER A 119 -1.51 -8.91 4.33
CA SER A 119 -0.81 -9.59 5.44
C SER A 119 -1.30 -11.03 5.65
N ALA A 120 -0.37 -11.96 5.85
CA ALA A 120 -0.67 -13.35 6.21
C ALA A 120 -0.70 -13.61 7.73
N ALA A 121 -0.38 -12.62 8.57
CA ALA A 121 -0.21 -12.81 10.02
C ALA A 121 -1.53 -13.05 10.79
N GLY A 122 -2.66 -12.99 10.11
CA GLY A 122 -3.98 -13.29 10.67
C GLY A 122 -4.38 -14.76 10.63
N ARG A 123 -3.54 -15.65 10.09
CA ARG A 123 -3.87 -17.09 10.00
C ARG A 123 -4.17 -17.64 11.41
N GLY A 124 -5.27 -18.37 11.55
CA GLY A 124 -5.70 -18.90 12.85
C GLY A 124 -6.40 -17.91 13.78
N LYS A 125 -6.37 -16.60 13.47
CA LYS A 125 -6.99 -15.55 14.30
C LYS A 125 -8.48 -15.37 13.95
N PRO A 126 -9.29 -14.79 14.86
CA PRO A 126 -10.69 -14.48 14.56
C PRO A 126 -10.85 -13.51 13.39
N ALA A 127 -12.00 -13.56 12.73
CA ALA A 127 -12.34 -12.68 11.62
C ALA A 127 -13.75 -12.12 11.75
N VAL A 128 -14.03 -10.99 11.10
CA VAL A 128 -15.37 -10.42 10.94
C VAL A 128 -15.82 -10.62 9.50
N LEU A 129 -17.08 -11.04 9.34
CA LEU A 129 -17.76 -11.13 8.07
C LEU A 129 -19.01 -10.25 8.10
N ILE A 130 -19.08 -9.29 7.17
CA ILE A 130 -20.21 -8.37 7.04
C ILE A 130 -21.03 -8.79 5.82
N GLY A 131 -22.28 -9.20 6.05
CA GLY A 131 -23.20 -9.70 5.04
C GLY A 131 -23.40 -11.21 5.10
N ALA A 132 -24.54 -11.67 4.58
CA ALA A 132 -24.92 -13.09 4.55
C ALA A 132 -25.38 -13.56 3.16
N GLY A 133 -24.81 -13.00 2.08
CA GLY A 133 -25.13 -13.36 0.69
C GLY A 133 -24.16 -14.37 0.03
N GLY A 134 -24.22 -14.51 -1.30
CA GLY A 134 -23.36 -15.45 -2.05
C GLY A 134 -21.86 -15.18 -1.91
N ALA A 135 -21.45 -13.91 -1.85
CA ALA A 135 -20.05 -13.52 -1.61
C ALA A 135 -19.59 -13.86 -0.18
N ALA A 136 -20.50 -13.80 0.80
CA ALA A 136 -20.21 -14.15 2.19
C ALA A 136 -19.78 -15.62 2.34
N ARG A 137 -20.34 -16.54 1.55
CA ARG A 137 -19.91 -17.96 1.57
C ARG A 137 -18.52 -18.17 1.01
N ALA A 138 -18.16 -17.42 -0.04
CA ALA A 138 -16.79 -17.40 -0.53
C ALA A 138 -15.82 -16.84 0.51
N ALA A 139 -16.24 -15.80 1.26
CA ALA A 139 -15.46 -15.26 2.36
C ALA A 139 -15.29 -16.27 3.51
N ILE A 140 -16.34 -17.00 3.91
CA ILE A 140 -16.24 -18.08 4.92
C ILE A 140 -15.24 -19.13 4.46
N PHE A 141 -15.36 -19.62 3.24
CA PHE A 141 -14.43 -20.61 2.71
C PHE A 141 -12.99 -20.08 2.72
N THR A 142 -12.75 -18.83 2.32
CA THR A 142 -11.41 -18.24 2.37
C THR A 142 -10.91 -18.12 3.81
N LEU A 143 -11.69 -17.53 4.71
CA LEU A 143 -11.30 -17.30 6.10
C LEU A 143 -11.04 -18.63 6.83
N HIS A 144 -11.93 -19.60 6.71
CA HIS A 144 -11.82 -20.87 7.39
C HIS A 144 -10.84 -21.82 6.70
N ASP A 145 -11.09 -22.22 5.44
CA ASP A 145 -10.31 -23.28 4.78
C ASP A 145 -8.93 -22.84 4.32
N GLN A 146 -8.76 -21.56 3.99
CA GLN A 146 -7.49 -21.06 3.46
C GLN A 146 -6.66 -20.34 4.51
N LEU A 147 -7.31 -19.74 5.52
CA LEU A 147 -6.66 -18.92 6.55
C LEU A 147 -6.86 -19.45 7.98
N GLU A 148 -7.51 -20.60 8.16
CA GLU A 148 -7.68 -21.28 9.46
C GLU A 148 -8.39 -20.43 10.53
N CYS A 149 -9.20 -19.45 10.12
CA CYS A 149 -10.03 -18.68 11.03
C CYS A 149 -11.20 -19.54 11.52
N HIS A 150 -11.01 -20.23 12.64
CA HIS A 150 -12.03 -21.07 13.26
C HIS A 150 -13.15 -20.30 13.96
N GLN A 151 -12.96 -18.99 14.19
CA GLN A 151 -13.96 -18.12 14.80
C GLN A 151 -14.26 -16.94 13.86
N ILE A 152 -15.52 -16.83 13.43
CA ILE A 152 -16.00 -15.75 12.54
C ILE A 152 -17.15 -15.01 13.24
N TYR A 153 -17.01 -13.70 13.39
CA TYR A 153 -18.07 -12.81 13.86
C TYR A 153 -18.90 -12.36 12.65
N LEU A 154 -20.15 -12.81 12.59
CA LEU A 154 -21.07 -12.47 11.51
C LEU A 154 -21.86 -11.22 11.89
N VAL A 155 -21.86 -10.24 10.99
CA VAL A 155 -22.64 -9.00 11.11
C VAL A 155 -23.56 -8.90 9.90
N ASN A 156 -24.87 -8.92 10.12
CA ASN A 156 -25.87 -8.77 9.07
C ASN A 156 -27.17 -8.19 9.64
N ARG A 157 -27.87 -7.39 8.83
CA ARG A 157 -29.15 -6.76 9.21
C ARG A 157 -30.32 -7.73 9.22
N ASP A 158 -30.28 -8.75 8.35
CA ASP A 158 -31.37 -9.70 8.16
C ASP A 158 -31.11 -11.00 8.94
N ARG A 159 -31.98 -11.30 9.90
CA ARG A 159 -31.88 -12.46 10.79
C ARG A 159 -32.22 -13.78 10.10
N ASP A 160 -33.09 -13.76 9.09
CA ASP A 160 -33.45 -14.96 8.34
C ASP A 160 -32.29 -15.37 7.43
N GLU A 161 -31.63 -14.41 6.78
CA GLU A 161 -30.39 -14.69 6.03
C GLU A 161 -29.27 -15.24 6.93
N VAL A 162 -29.13 -14.69 8.14
CA VAL A 162 -28.18 -15.18 9.15
C VAL A 162 -28.49 -16.62 9.50
N LYS A 163 -29.74 -16.95 9.83
CA LYS A 163 -30.14 -18.30 10.17
C LYS A 163 -29.82 -19.28 9.03
N VAL A 164 -30.17 -18.94 7.80
CA VAL A 164 -29.87 -19.76 6.62
C VAL A 164 -28.36 -19.98 6.48
N LEU A 165 -27.55 -18.93 6.63
CA LEU A 165 -26.09 -19.05 6.53
C LEU A 165 -25.49 -19.89 7.66
N LEU A 166 -25.99 -19.77 8.89
CA LEU A 166 -25.56 -20.58 10.03
C LEU A 166 -25.90 -22.06 9.85
N ASP A 167 -27.11 -22.37 9.37
CA ASP A 167 -27.55 -23.74 9.10
C ASP A 167 -26.68 -24.37 7.99
N GLU A 168 -26.42 -23.63 6.91
CA GLU A 168 -25.52 -24.06 5.82
C GLU A 168 -24.09 -24.28 6.31
N ALA A 169 -23.54 -23.33 7.07
CA ALA A 169 -22.19 -23.46 7.63
C ALA A 169 -22.09 -24.66 8.58
N LYS A 170 -23.14 -24.93 9.37
CA LYS A 170 -23.17 -26.09 10.26
C LYS A 170 -23.19 -27.40 9.49
N GLN A 171 -23.92 -27.47 8.38
CA GLN A 171 -23.95 -28.65 7.51
C GLN A 171 -22.59 -28.92 6.85
N VAL A 172 -21.86 -27.88 6.45
CA VAL A 172 -20.57 -28.01 5.75
C VAL A 172 -19.40 -28.23 6.71
N TYR A 173 -19.35 -27.51 7.83
CA TYR A 173 -18.18 -27.44 8.70
C TYR A 173 -18.39 -28.10 10.08
N GLY A 174 -19.62 -28.44 10.46
CA GLY A 174 -19.92 -29.07 11.74
C GLY A 174 -19.45 -28.23 12.93
N ASP A 175 -18.59 -28.80 13.77
CA ASP A 175 -17.97 -28.11 14.92
C ASP A 175 -16.60 -27.48 14.59
N GLY A 176 -16.12 -27.61 13.34
CA GLY A 176 -14.82 -27.07 12.91
C GLY A 176 -14.79 -25.55 12.71
N LEU A 177 -15.97 -24.92 12.60
CA LEU A 177 -16.15 -23.48 12.44
C LEU A 177 -17.19 -22.96 13.43
N GLU A 178 -16.79 -22.00 14.25
CA GLU A 178 -17.68 -21.23 15.13
C GLU A 178 -18.03 -19.90 14.45
N ILE A 179 -19.31 -19.72 14.13
CA ILE A 179 -19.83 -18.43 13.66
C ILE A 179 -20.68 -17.82 14.77
N ILE A 180 -20.28 -16.64 15.25
CA ILE A 180 -20.99 -15.89 16.29
C ILE A 180 -21.73 -14.73 15.63
N TYR A 181 -23.06 -14.75 15.70
CA TYR A 181 -23.86 -13.62 15.24
C TYR A 181 -23.76 -12.45 16.25
N VAL A 182 -23.31 -11.30 15.76
CA VAL A 182 -23.17 -10.08 16.56
C VAL A 182 -24.34 -9.17 16.24
N GLU A 183 -25.19 -8.95 17.24
CA GLU A 183 -26.43 -8.19 17.11
C GLU A 183 -26.31 -6.77 17.64
N ARG A 184 -25.35 -6.54 18.54
CA ARG A 184 -25.18 -5.27 19.24
C ARG A 184 -23.71 -4.92 19.44
N ALA A 185 -23.43 -3.62 19.35
CA ALA A 185 -22.08 -3.07 19.46
C ALA A 185 -21.37 -3.44 20.78
N GLU A 186 -22.12 -3.61 21.88
CA GLU A 186 -21.56 -3.94 23.19
C GLU A 186 -21.00 -5.36 23.26
N GLN A 187 -21.49 -6.29 22.42
CA GLN A 187 -20.97 -7.66 22.36
C GLN A 187 -19.51 -7.68 21.88
N VAL A 188 -19.11 -6.71 21.07
CA VAL A 188 -17.74 -6.61 20.54
C VAL A 188 -16.71 -6.52 21.68
N ASN A 189 -17.06 -5.85 22.79
CA ASN A 189 -16.15 -5.66 23.91
C ASN A 189 -15.79 -6.95 24.65
N THR A 190 -16.57 -8.02 24.46
CA THR A 190 -16.33 -9.33 25.08
C THR A 190 -15.69 -10.34 24.14
N LEU A 191 -15.57 -10.00 22.85
CA LEU A 191 -15.03 -10.89 21.83
C LEU A 191 -13.51 -10.66 21.67
N PRO A 192 -12.74 -11.72 21.39
CA PRO A 192 -11.36 -11.57 20.94
C PRO A 192 -11.24 -10.65 19.72
N SER A 193 -10.11 -9.94 19.62
CA SER A 193 -9.89 -9.00 18.51
C SER A 193 -9.80 -9.75 17.17
N PRO A 194 -10.57 -9.35 16.15
CA PRO A 194 -10.43 -9.92 14.82
C PRO A 194 -9.17 -9.38 14.12
N TYR A 195 -8.61 -10.18 13.22
CA TYR A 195 -7.52 -9.75 12.33
C TYR A 195 -8.02 -9.43 10.92
N TYR A 196 -8.87 -10.28 10.35
CA TYR A 196 -9.46 -10.03 9.03
C TYR A 196 -10.88 -9.48 9.19
N ILE A 197 -11.23 -8.46 8.41
CA ILE A 197 -12.60 -7.97 8.28
C ILE A 197 -12.96 -7.98 6.80
N VAL A 198 -14.02 -8.70 6.43
CA VAL A 198 -14.48 -8.83 5.04
C VAL A 198 -15.90 -8.29 4.88
N GLY A 199 -16.01 -7.18 4.16
CA GLY A 199 -17.26 -6.57 3.71
C GLY A 199 -17.80 -7.23 2.44
N THR A 200 -19.06 -7.68 2.46
CA THR A 200 -19.70 -8.32 1.29
C THR A 200 -21.06 -7.74 0.93
N VAL A 201 -21.42 -6.60 1.52
CA VAL A 201 -22.69 -5.91 1.30
C VAL A 201 -22.50 -4.69 0.39
N PRO A 202 -23.50 -4.31 -0.41
CA PRO A 202 -23.47 -3.02 -1.11
C PRO A 202 -23.35 -1.85 -0.13
N ASP A 203 -22.69 -0.76 -0.56
CA ASP A 203 -22.64 0.48 0.20
C ASP A 203 -23.98 1.21 0.05
N ALA A 204 -24.83 1.06 1.06
CA ALA A 204 -26.09 1.78 1.19
C ALA A 204 -26.04 2.67 2.43
N GLU A 205 -26.67 3.84 2.36
CA GLU A 205 -26.82 4.69 3.53
C GLU A 205 -27.77 4.01 4.54
N PRO A 206 -27.34 3.80 5.80
CA PRO A 206 -28.18 3.14 6.79
C PRO A 206 -29.39 4.01 7.12
N SER A 207 -30.57 3.47 6.87
CA SER A 207 -31.85 4.15 6.99
C SER A 207 -32.79 3.47 7.99
N THR A 208 -32.63 2.15 8.17
CA THR A 208 -33.41 1.37 9.14
C THR A 208 -32.66 1.20 10.46
N PRO A 209 -33.37 0.91 11.57
CA PRO A 209 -32.72 0.64 12.85
C PRO A 209 -31.68 -0.50 12.78
N ASP A 210 -31.99 -1.57 12.04
CA ASP A 210 -31.07 -2.71 11.88
C ASP A 210 -29.83 -2.35 11.04
N GLU A 211 -29.98 -1.51 10.02
CA GLU A 211 -28.84 -0.99 9.24
C GLU A 211 -27.95 -0.10 10.11
N ILE A 212 -28.54 0.82 10.88
CA ILE A 212 -27.80 1.68 11.80
C ILE A 212 -27.06 0.83 12.84
N GLN A 213 -27.71 -0.20 13.38
CA GLN A 213 -27.11 -1.12 14.34
C GLN A 213 -25.92 -1.87 13.76
N VAL A 214 -26.01 -2.35 12.51
CA VAL A 214 -24.88 -2.98 11.78
C VAL A 214 -23.71 -2.02 11.66
N HIS A 215 -23.95 -0.77 11.24
CA HIS A 215 -22.88 0.23 11.14
C HIS A 215 -22.21 0.54 12.49
N GLN A 216 -22.98 0.57 13.59
CA GLN A 216 -22.43 0.71 14.93
C GLN A 216 -21.55 -0.47 15.33
N ILE A 217 -21.96 -1.71 15.04
CA ILE A 217 -21.17 -2.92 15.30
C ILE A 217 -19.87 -2.90 14.50
N ILE A 218 -19.93 -2.54 13.23
CA ILE A 218 -18.74 -2.38 12.36
C ILE A 218 -17.82 -1.32 12.97
N GLY A 219 -18.35 -0.16 13.36
CA GLY A 219 -17.57 0.88 14.03
C GLY A 219 -16.89 0.40 15.32
N SER A 220 -17.59 -0.39 16.14
CA SER A 220 -16.99 -1.03 17.33
C SER A 220 -15.84 -1.95 16.94
N PHE A 221 -16.04 -2.88 16.01
CA PHE A 221 -14.97 -3.78 15.54
C PHE A 221 -13.80 -3.04 14.90
N LEU A 222 -14.02 -1.87 14.29
CA LEU A 222 -12.95 -1.09 13.69
C LEU A 222 -12.17 -0.29 14.75
N SER A 223 -12.81 0.12 15.83
CA SER A 223 -12.22 0.96 16.89
C SER A 223 -11.48 0.17 17.97
N THR A 224 -11.99 -0.99 18.37
CA THR A 224 -11.49 -1.81 19.48
C THR A 224 -10.34 -2.82 19.22
N PRO A 225 -9.84 -3.07 17.99
CA PRO A 225 -8.79 -4.09 17.81
C PRO A 225 -7.52 -3.75 18.58
N GLN A 226 -7.03 -4.70 19.38
CA GLN A 226 -5.72 -4.61 20.05
C GLN A 226 -4.60 -4.53 19.01
N GLU A 227 -4.76 -5.24 17.90
CA GLU A 227 -3.91 -5.22 16.70
C GLU A 227 -4.81 -4.96 15.48
N LYS A 228 -4.45 -3.97 14.64
CA LYS A 228 -5.16 -3.70 13.39
C LYS A 228 -4.67 -4.69 12.33
N GLY A 229 -5.58 -5.45 11.73
CA GLY A 229 -5.25 -6.40 10.67
C GLY A 229 -5.65 -5.88 9.27
N VAL A 230 -6.32 -6.71 8.46
CA VAL A 230 -6.67 -6.37 7.07
C VAL A 230 -8.17 -6.19 6.90
N LEU A 231 -8.58 -5.01 6.41
CA LEU A 231 -9.96 -4.70 6.05
C LEU A 231 -10.10 -4.79 4.53
N LEU A 232 -10.93 -5.73 4.07
CA LEU A 232 -11.29 -5.89 2.68
C LEU A 232 -12.79 -5.62 2.53
N ASP A 233 -13.16 -4.60 1.76
CA ASP A 233 -14.55 -4.42 1.34
C ASP A 233 -14.71 -4.82 -0.12
N MET A 234 -15.56 -5.81 -0.38
CA MET A 234 -15.83 -6.33 -1.73
C MET A 234 -16.85 -5.49 -2.50
N CYS A 235 -17.42 -4.46 -1.86
CA CYS A 235 -18.26 -3.49 -2.55
C CYS A 235 -17.42 -2.63 -3.49
N PHE A 236 -17.76 -2.68 -4.79
CA PHE A 236 -17.00 -1.96 -5.82
C PHE A 236 -17.45 -0.50 -6.01
N LYS A 237 -18.58 -0.08 -5.43
CA LYS A 237 -19.13 1.27 -5.62
C LYS A 237 -19.80 1.80 -4.34
N PRO A 238 -19.39 2.98 -3.85
CA PRO A 238 -18.28 3.81 -4.34
C PRO A 238 -16.92 3.14 -4.10
N ARG A 239 -15.86 3.61 -4.78
CA ARG A 239 -14.49 3.06 -4.61
C ARG A 239 -13.97 3.20 -3.17
N ASN A 240 -14.44 4.22 -2.44
CA ASN A 240 -14.16 4.42 -1.02
C ASN A 240 -15.49 4.35 -0.26
N THR A 241 -15.87 3.15 0.18
CA THR A 241 -17.13 2.87 0.89
C THR A 241 -17.12 3.43 2.30
N ARG A 242 -18.29 3.50 2.94
CA ARG A 242 -18.41 3.93 4.34
C ARG A 242 -17.67 2.99 5.31
N ILE A 243 -17.60 1.70 4.99
CA ILE A 243 -16.82 0.72 5.78
C ILE A 243 -15.33 1.03 5.67
N LEU A 244 -14.82 1.29 4.47
CA LEU A 244 -13.42 1.67 4.27
C LEU A 244 -13.10 3.01 4.94
N GLN A 245 -13.95 4.03 4.80
CA GLN A 245 -13.83 5.31 5.48
C GLN A 245 -13.82 5.15 7.01
N ALA A 246 -14.70 4.31 7.56
CA ALA A 246 -14.70 4.02 9.00
C ALA A 246 -13.41 3.31 9.44
N GLY A 247 -12.88 2.38 8.64
CA GLY A 247 -11.63 1.70 8.97
C GLY A 247 -10.47 2.68 8.98
N LYS A 248 -10.38 3.49 7.94
CA LYS A 248 -9.44 4.59 7.79
C LYS A 248 -9.45 5.56 8.98
N ALA A 249 -10.61 6.07 9.35
CA ALA A 249 -10.81 6.92 10.53
C ALA A 249 -10.38 6.24 11.85
N ASN A 250 -10.38 4.91 11.90
CA ASN A 250 -9.95 4.11 13.04
C ASN A 250 -8.51 3.56 12.91
N GLY A 251 -7.69 4.14 12.02
CA GLY A 251 -6.26 3.85 11.89
C GLY A 251 -5.91 2.60 11.08
N TRP A 252 -6.78 2.19 10.15
CA TRP A 252 -6.51 1.10 9.20
C TRP A 252 -5.67 1.55 7.98
N ARG A 253 -5.15 2.78 7.97
CA ARG A 253 -3.98 3.23 7.19
C ARG A 253 -2.81 3.51 8.13
N THR A 254 -1.62 3.06 7.77
CA THR A 254 -0.52 2.93 8.72
C THR A 254 0.53 4.03 8.54
N PRO A 255 0.65 4.97 9.49
CA PRO A 255 1.69 5.99 9.43
C PRO A 255 3.06 5.40 9.77
N ALA A 256 4.08 5.92 9.11
CA ALA A 256 5.48 5.67 9.41
C ALA A 256 6.26 6.95 9.69
N ILE A 257 7.45 6.79 10.23
CA ILE A 257 8.43 7.86 10.45
C ILE A 257 9.83 7.31 10.17
N ALA A 258 10.71 8.11 9.57
CA ALA A 258 12.11 7.71 9.46
C ALA A 258 12.80 7.82 10.82
N SER A 259 13.64 6.84 11.18
CA SER A 259 14.32 6.80 12.49
C SER A 259 15.14 8.07 12.74
N MET A 260 15.79 8.60 11.71
CA MET A 260 16.60 9.81 11.80
C MET A 260 15.76 11.08 12.05
N SER A 261 14.49 11.09 11.63
CA SER A 261 13.54 12.16 11.94
C SER A 261 13.32 12.33 13.44
N LEU A 262 13.62 11.31 14.25
CA LEU A 262 13.47 11.31 15.70
C LEU A 262 14.75 11.75 16.42
N GLY A 263 15.78 12.15 15.68
CA GLY A 263 17.05 12.59 16.23
C GLY A 263 18.25 11.86 15.64
N ARG A 264 19.40 12.54 15.63
CA ARG A 264 20.65 12.01 15.07
C ARG A 264 21.18 10.82 15.86
N ALA A 265 21.73 9.85 15.15
CA ALA A 265 22.26 8.60 15.72
C ALA A 265 23.35 8.81 16.78
N TRP A 266 24.16 9.87 16.63
CA TRP A 266 25.22 10.21 17.58
C TRP A 266 24.77 11.00 18.81
N VAL A 267 23.48 11.37 18.87
CA VAL A 267 22.90 12.14 19.99
C VAL A 267 21.84 11.33 20.71
N HIS A 268 20.96 10.66 19.96
CA HIS A 268 19.83 9.90 20.50
C HIS A 268 19.95 8.45 20.09
N SER A 269 19.78 7.55 21.06
CA SER A 269 19.90 6.10 20.84
C SER A 269 18.73 5.58 20.00
N LEU A 270 19.00 4.58 19.16
CA LEU A 270 17.97 3.94 18.33
C LEU A 270 16.84 3.30 19.15
N PRO A 271 17.11 2.58 20.27
CA PRO A 271 16.05 2.03 21.10
C PRO A 271 15.04 3.08 21.60
N GLU A 272 15.52 4.23 22.07
CA GLU A 272 14.66 5.31 22.56
C GLU A 272 13.82 5.90 21.42
N LYS A 273 14.42 6.13 20.25
CA LYS A 273 13.71 6.61 19.07
C LYS A 273 12.55 5.69 18.69
N LEU A 274 12.80 4.39 18.60
CA LEU A 274 11.77 3.40 18.26
C LEU A 274 10.66 3.33 19.32
N ALA A 275 11.02 3.37 20.61
CA ALA A 275 10.05 3.40 21.70
C ALA A 275 9.12 4.63 21.61
N GLN A 276 9.68 5.82 21.34
CA GLN A 276 8.89 7.05 21.21
C GLN A 276 8.02 7.07 19.96
N ALA A 277 8.49 6.54 18.83
CA ALA A 277 7.67 6.39 17.63
C ALA A 277 6.43 5.53 17.91
N ALA A 278 6.62 4.37 18.54
CA ALA A 278 5.54 3.46 18.89
C ALA A 278 4.57 4.09 19.89
N LYS A 279 5.09 4.72 20.95
CA LYS A 279 4.31 5.43 21.98
C LYS A 279 3.45 6.54 21.37
N ALA A 280 3.96 7.27 20.38
CA ALA A 280 3.22 8.32 19.68
C ALA A 280 2.09 7.76 18.80
N GLY A 281 2.18 6.51 18.37
CA GLY A 281 1.17 5.81 17.59
C GLY A 281 1.57 5.51 16.14
N PHE A 282 2.84 5.67 15.77
CA PHE A 282 3.35 5.18 14.49
C PHE A 282 3.27 3.65 14.43
N LYS A 283 3.07 3.11 13.22
CA LYS A 283 2.98 1.68 12.96
C LYS A 283 4.16 1.15 12.14
N GLY A 284 4.87 2.05 11.47
CA GLY A 284 6.04 1.73 10.67
C GLY A 284 7.21 2.64 10.96
N VAL A 285 8.41 2.18 10.63
CA VAL A 285 9.64 2.95 10.71
C VAL A 285 10.51 2.68 9.48
N GLU A 286 11.11 3.72 8.92
CA GLU A 286 12.25 3.57 8.02
C GLU A 286 13.52 3.56 8.85
N ILE A 287 14.37 2.55 8.65
CA ILE A 287 15.65 2.49 9.36
C ILE A 287 16.69 3.25 8.57
N PHE A 288 17.22 4.33 9.15
CA PHE A 288 18.32 5.07 8.60
C PHE A 288 19.63 4.33 8.91
N TYR A 289 20.47 4.09 7.90
CA TYR A 289 21.65 3.23 7.99
C TYR A 289 22.64 3.70 9.07
N GLU A 290 22.77 5.02 9.25
CA GLU A 290 23.61 5.61 10.30
C GLU A 290 23.19 5.17 11.72
N ASP A 291 21.89 4.92 11.96
CA ASP A 291 21.42 4.41 13.25
C ASP A 291 21.95 3.00 13.53
N LEU A 292 22.03 2.14 12.51
CA LEU A 292 22.63 0.81 12.64
C LEU A 292 24.14 0.89 12.86
N GLU A 293 24.82 1.80 12.16
CA GLU A 293 26.26 2.02 12.35
C GLU A 293 26.58 2.47 13.77
N TYR A 294 25.81 3.40 14.34
CA TYR A 294 26.04 3.88 15.69
C TYR A 294 25.66 2.84 16.74
N LEU A 295 24.56 2.11 16.57
CA LEU A 295 24.22 0.99 17.46
C LEU A 295 25.30 -0.10 17.43
N ALA A 296 25.87 -0.40 16.27
CA ALA A 296 27.01 -1.31 16.15
C ALA A 296 28.26 -0.75 16.85
N LYS A 297 28.51 0.56 16.70
CA LYS A 297 29.66 1.27 17.26
C LYS A 297 29.67 1.29 18.80
N GLU A 298 28.50 1.30 19.44
CA GLU A 298 28.38 1.21 20.90
C GLU A 298 29.01 -0.07 21.47
N LYS A 299 29.13 -1.13 20.65
CA LYS A 299 29.67 -2.43 21.05
C LYS A 299 31.11 -2.67 20.60
N GLY A 300 31.73 -1.72 19.90
CA GLY A 300 33.11 -1.81 19.40
C GLY A 300 33.28 -1.32 17.97
N PRO A 301 34.35 -1.73 17.26
CA PRO A 301 34.56 -1.36 15.85
C PRO A 301 33.41 -1.83 14.96
N VAL A 302 32.98 -0.97 14.04
CA VAL A 302 31.93 -1.29 13.07
C VAL A 302 32.49 -2.30 12.06
N THR A 303 32.05 -3.55 12.19
CA THR A 303 32.33 -4.66 11.28
C THR A 303 31.02 -5.18 10.70
N GLU A 304 31.07 -6.00 9.65
CA GLU A 304 29.86 -6.63 9.11
C GLU A 304 29.09 -7.40 10.19
N SER A 305 29.78 -8.19 11.01
CA SER A 305 29.15 -8.92 12.12
C SER A 305 28.49 -7.98 13.14
N ALA A 306 29.09 -6.81 13.40
CA ALA A 306 28.52 -5.83 14.32
C ALA A 306 27.25 -5.19 13.73
N LEU A 307 27.24 -4.88 12.42
CA LEU A 307 26.06 -4.38 11.72
C LEU A 307 24.92 -5.41 11.69
N LEU A 308 25.22 -6.68 11.45
CA LEU A 308 24.23 -7.76 11.50
C LEU A 308 23.64 -7.91 12.91
N SER A 309 24.48 -7.78 13.96
CA SER A 309 24.01 -7.79 15.34
C SER A 309 23.13 -6.57 15.67
N ALA A 310 23.50 -5.37 15.20
CA ALA A 310 22.69 -4.16 15.35
C ALA A 310 21.34 -4.29 14.63
N ALA A 311 21.31 -4.91 13.45
CA ALA A 311 20.08 -5.20 12.73
C ALA A 311 19.17 -6.17 13.49
N GLN A 312 19.74 -7.24 14.09
CA GLN A 312 18.98 -8.20 14.91
C GLN A 312 18.36 -7.53 16.14
N GLU A 313 19.14 -6.68 16.82
CA GLU A 313 18.64 -5.92 17.96
C GLU A 313 17.54 -4.93 17.55
N THR A 314 17.77 -4.20 16.46
CA THR A 314 16.77 -3.26 15.90
C THR A 314 15.47 -3.99 15.57
N ARG A 315 15.55 -5.18 14.96
CA ARG A 315 14.40 -6.03 14.68
C ARG A 315 13.66 -6.42 15.97
N ALA A 316 14.38 -6.87 16.98
CA ALA A 316 13.80 -7.26 18.26
C ALA A 316 13.09 -6.10 18.97
N ILE A 317 13.67 -4.89 18.91
CA ILE A 317 13.05 -3.67 19.47
C ILE A 317 11.77 -3.32 18.69
N CYS A 318 11.81 -3.39 17.36
CA CYS A 318 10.64 -3.15 16.52
C CYS A 318 9.52 -4.15 16.82
N ASP A 319 9.84 -5.46 16.91
CA ASP A 319 8.86 -6.50 17.25
C ASP A 319 8.26 -6.28 18.65
N HIS A 320 9.09 -5.91 19.64
CA HIS A 320 8.64 -5.61 21.00
C HIS A 320 7.64 -4.45 21.05
N HIS A 321 7.84 -3.42 20.21
CA HIS A 321 6.99 -2.25 20.15
C HIS A 321 5.87 -2.33 19.08
N GLY A 322 5.78 -3.43 18.34
CA GLY A 322 4.80 -3.59 17.26
C GLY A 322 5.02 -2.62 16.09
N LEU A 323 6.27 -2.23 15.81
CA LEU A 323 6.65 -1.41 14.65
C LEU A 323 7.08 -2.29 13.48
N LYS A 324 6.56 -2.02 12.29
CA LYS A 324 7.06 -2.63 11.05
C LYS A 324 8.22 -1.82 10.49
N VAL A 325 9.34 -2.47 10.18
CA VAL A 325 10.37 -1.83 9.35
C VAL A 325 9.87 -1.78 7.91
N ILE A 326 9.67 -0.57 7.36
CA ILE A 326 9.08 -0.40 6.02
C ILE A 326 10.13 -0.34 4.92
N GLY A 327 11.38 -0.04 5.27
CA GLY A 327 12.51 0.05 4.37
C GLY A 327 13.79 0.45 5.11
N MET A 328 14.93 0.25 4.46
CA MET A 328 16.22 0.74 4.94
C MET A 328 16.79 1.76 3.95
N GLN A 329 17.29 2.88 4.48
CA GLN A 329 17.78 3.98 3.70
C GLN A 329 18.95 4.70 4.38
N PRO A 330 19.77 5.49 3.67
CA PRO A 330 19.87 5.57 2.22
C PRO A 330 21.05 4.72 1.72
N PHE A 331 20.87 4.00 0.60
CA PHE A 331 21.99 3.41 -0.14
C PHE A 331 22.60 4.46 -1.07
N LEU A 332 23.49 5.28 -0.52
CA LEU A 332 23.99 6.50 -1.16
C LEU A 332 25.00 6.25 -2.29
N PHE A 333 24.98 7.17 -3.26
CA PHE A 333 26.02 7.35 -4.29
C PHE A 333 26.22 6.10 -5.15
N TYR A 334 25.14 5.62 -5.76
CA TYR A 334 25.18 4.37 -6.52
C TYR A 334 25.21 4.60 -8.03
N GLU A 335 24.21 5.27 -8.58
CA GLU A 335 24.04 5.31 -10.03
C GLU A 335 24.97 6.31 -10.72
N GLY A 336 25.28 6.01 -11.98
CA GLY A 336 26.00 6.89 -12.89
C GLY A 336 27.50 6.93 -12.64
N LEU A 337 28.06 6.06 -11.81
CA LEU A 337 29.50 6.03 -11.51
C LEU A 337 30.32 5.74 -12.78
N THR A 338 31.20 6.68 -13.14
CA THR A 338 32.09 6.57 -14.30
C THR A 338 33.25 5.61 -14.04
N ASP A 339 33.71 5.55 -12.79
CA ASP A 339 34.65 4.53 -12.34
C ASP A 339 33.91 3.23 -12.01
N ARG A 340 34.05 2.25 -12.90
CA ARG A 340 33.37 0.95 -12.76
C ARG A 340 33.96 0.09 -11.63
N ALA A 341 35.15 0.39 -11.11
CA ALA A 341 35.65 -0.26 -9.90
C ALA A 341 34.86 0.21 -8.66
N GLN A 342 34.61 1.52 -8.53
CA GLN A 342 33.76 2.06 -7.46
C GLN A 342 32.32 1.54 -7.55
N HIS A 343 31.78 1.41 -8.77
CA HIS A 343 30.50 0.72 -8.98
C HIS A 343 30.52 -0.70 -8.41
N GLN A 344 31.56 -1.48 -8.72
CA GLN A 344 31.68 -2.85 -8.21
C GLN A 344 31.79 -2.89 -6.67
N GLU A 345 32.51 -1.94 -6.05
CA GLU A 345 32.56 -1.83 -4.59
C GLU A 345 31.18 -1.58 -3.96
N LYS A 346 30.33 -0.78 -4.62
CA LYS A 346 28.93 -0.60 -4.20
C LYS A 346 28.13 -1.89 -4.34
N ILE A 347 28.28 -2.62 -5.44
CA ILE A 347 27.63 -3.93 -5.64
C ILE A 347 28.05 -4.92 -4.53
N GLU A 348 29.34 -4.97 -4.17
CA GLU A 348 29.80 -5.82 -3.07
C GLU A 348 29.18 -5.40 -1.73
N ARG A 349 29.11 -4.08 -1.45
CA ARG A 349 28.45 -3.57 -0.23
C ARG A 349 26.96 -3.88 -0.21
N LEU A 350 26.29 -3.89 -1.36
CA LEU A 350 24.86 -4.19 -1.46
C LEU A 350 24.53 -5.62 -0.98
N LYS A 351 25.45 -6.58 -1.13
CA LYS A 351 25.26 -7.95 -0.62
C LYS A 351 25.06 -7.98 0.90
N LEU A 352 25.80 -7.14 1.64
CA LEU A 352 25.59 -6.99 3.08
C LEU A 352 24.21 -6.38 3.37
N TRP A 353 23.78 -5.39 2.58
CA TRP A 353 22.46 -4.78 2.72
C TRP A 353 21.33 -5.79 2.53
N PHE A 354 21.45 -6.74 1.59
CA PHE A 354 20.47 -7.83 1.42
C PHE A 354 20.30 -8.67 2.69
N VAL A 355 21.40 -8.97 3.40
CA VAL A 355 21.32 -9.70 4.67
C VAL A 355 20.66 -8.83 5.75
N ILE A 356 21.04 -7.56 5.84
CA ILE A 356 20.50 -6.63 6.85
C ILE A 356 18.99 -6.45 6.68
N VAL A 357 18.48 -6.17 5.47
CA VAL A 357 17.03 -5.93 5.28
C VAL A 357 16.20 -7.17 5.62
N LYS A 358 16.69 -8.37 5.29
CA LYS A 358 16.05 -9.64 5.68
C LYS A 358 16.01 -9.81 7.19
N ILE A 359 17.08 -9.47 7.90
CA ILE A 359 17.11 -9.48 9.38
C ILE A 359 16.10 -8.47 9.93
N LEU A 360 16.07 -7.25 9.38
CA LEU A 360 15.12 -6.21 9.78
C LEU A 360 13.65 -6.56 9.46
N GLY A 361 13.40 -7.58 8.64
CA GLY A 361 12.05 -7.98 8.24
C GLY A 361 11.45 -7.10 7.15
N THR A 362 12.27 -6.39 6.39
CA THR A 362 11.84 -5.63 5.22
C THR A 362 12.49 -6.18 3.96
N ASP A 363 11.86 -5.93 2.82
CA ASP A 363 12.38 -6.22 1.50
C ASP A 363 12.77 -4.96 0.74
N ILE A 364 12.66 -3.75 1.32
CA ILE A 364 12.93 -2.50 0.60
C ILE A 364 14.27 -1.87 0.99
N ILE A 365 15.07 -1.55 -0.03
CA ILE A 365 16.23 -0.66 0.05
C ILE A 365 15.91 0.64 -0.70
N GLN A 366 16.06 1.80 -0.06
CA GLN A 366 15.92 3.09 -0.73
C GLN A 366 17.27 3.54 -1.32
N ILE A 367 17.24 3.93 -2.59
CA ILE A 367 18.38 4.52 -3.29
C ILE A 367 18.00 5.96 -3.63
N PRO A 368 18.57 6.98 -2.97
CA PRO A 368 18.39 8.36 -3.40
C PRO A 368 19.26 8.68 -4.61
N SER A 369 18.81 9.62 -5.43
CA SER A 369 19.54 10.07 -6.62
C SER A 369 20.93 10.60 -6.27
N ASN A 370 21.92 10.29 -7.08
CA ASN A 370 23.30 10.71 -6.88
C ASN A 370 23.46 12.23 -6.99
N PHE A 371 24.20 12.80 -6.03
CA PHE A 371 24.45 14.24 -5.91
C PHE A 371 25.94 14.56 -5.76
N GLN A 372 26.83 13.63 -6.14
CA GLN A 372 28.27 13.91 -6.25
C GLN A 372 28.52 15.00 -7.32
N ALA A 373 29.52 15.83 -7.07
CA ALA A 373 29.91 16.89 -8.00
C ALA A 373 30.74 16.37 -9.18
N ASP A 374 31.46 15.27 -8.98
CA ASP A 374 32.35 14.63 -9.93
C ASP A 374 32.25 13.10 -9.88
N GLY A 375 32.96 12.41 -10.79
CA GLY A 375 33.00 10.95 -10.85
C GLY A 375 31.72 10.27 -11.36
N ILE A 376 30.69 11.05 -11.71
CA ILE A 376 29.38 10.57 -12.18
C ILE A 376 29.01 11.11 -13.56
N SER A 377 28.21 10.36 -14.31
CA SER A 377 27.72 10.70 -15.65
C SER A 377 26.22 10.94 -15.65
N GLY A 378 25.77 11.91 -16.45
CA GLY A 378 24.36 12.15 -16.75
C GLY A 378 23.83 11.30 -17.91
N ASP A 379 24.65 10.38 -18.43
CA ASP A 379 24.20 9.41 -19.42
C ASP A 379 23.12 8.51 -18.82
N LEU A 380 21.90 8.68 -19.31
CA LEU A 380 20.73 7.95 -18.82
C LEU A 380 20.87 6.45 -19.08
N ASP A 381 21.56 6.02 -20.13
CA ASP A 381 21.75 4.60 -20.42
C ASP A 381 22.64 3.95 -19.36
N LEU A 382 23.69 4.65 -18.92
CA LEU A 382 24.54 4.20 -17.82
C LEU A 382 23.75 4.12 -16.50
N ILE A 383 23.03 5.20 -16.14
CA ILE A 383 22.20 5.25 -14.92
C ILE A 383 21.20 4.10 -14.91
N VAL A 384 20.47 3.90 -16.01
CA VAL A 384 19.49 2.80 -16.12
C VAL A 384 20.19 1.45 -16.03
N SER A 385 21.37 1.27 -16.65
CA SER A 385 22.09 -0.01 -16.57
C SER A 385 22.52 -0.36 -15.15
N ASP A 386 22.95 0.61 -14.34
CA ASP A 386 23.27 0.42 -12.93
C ASP A 386 22.02 -0.01 -12.15
N MET A 387 20.89 0.67 -12.39
CA MET A 387 19.64 0.35 -11.71
C MET A 387 19.05 -1.01 -12.11
N VAL A 388 19.20 -1.42 -13.37
CA VAL A 388 18.85 -2.76 -13.83
C VAL A 388 19.67 -3.81 -13.11
N GLU A 389 20.98 -3.58 -12.92
CA GLU A 389 21.85 -4.53 -12.24
C GLU A 389 21.42 -4.78 -10.79
N VAL A 390 21.13 -3.74 -9.99
CA VAL A 390 20.66 -3.94 -8.61
C VAL A 390 19.30 -4.60 -8.58
N ALA A 391 18.39 -4.23 -9.48
CA ALA A 391 17.07 -4.85 -9.57
C ALA A 391 17.20 -6.35 -9.88
N ASP A 392 18.02 -6.73 -10.86
CA ASP A 392 18.27 -8.12 -11.24
C ASP A 392 18.98 -8.92 -10.14
N LEU A 393 19.82 -8.28 -9.32
CA LEU A 393 20.39 -8.89 -8.11
C LEU A 393 19.31 -9.11 -7.04
N GLY A 394 18.49 -8.10 -6.75
CA GLY A 394 17.41 -8.22 -5.76
C GLY A 394 16.35 -9.26 -6.12
N LEU A 395 16.10 -9.50 -7.42
CA LEU A 395 15.23 -10.58 -7.89
C LEU A 395 15.76 -11.99 -7.60
N LYS A 396 17.07 -12.15 -7.40
CA LYS A 396 17.70 -13.44 -7.07
C LYS A 396 17.67 -13.74 -5.59
N GLU A 397 17.35 -12.75 -4.75
CA GLU A 397 17.22 -12.94 -3.31
C GLU A 397 15.92 -13.67 -2.97
N GLU A 398 15.95 -14.48 -1.92
CA GLU A 398 14.76 -15.08 -1.30
C GLU A 398 14.68 -14.59 0.17
N PRO A 399 13.59 -13.91 0.59
CA PRO A 399 12.58 -13.30 -0.28
C PRO A 399 13.19 -12.23 -1.20
N VAL A 400 12.49 -11.93 -2.31
CA VAL A 400 12.90 -10.90 -3.28
C VAL A 400 13.12 -9.56 -2.59
N VAL A 401 14.24 -8.90 -2.90
CA VAL A 401 14.53 -7.54 -2.43
C VAL A 401 14.11 -6.52 -3.48
N ARG A 402 13.37 -5.50 -3.04
CA ARG A 402 12.84 -4.38 -3.79
C ARG A 402 13.65 -3.10 -3.56
N PHE A 403 13.63 -2.21 -4.56
CA PHE A 403 14.33 -0.93 -4.53
C PHE A 403 13.39 0.23 -4.75
N ALA A 404 13.38 1.17 -3.81
CA ALA A 404 12.68 2.44 -3.94
C ALA A 404 13.67 3.53 -4.37
N TYR A 405 13.65 3.92 -5.65
CA TYR A 405 14.45 5.04 -6.14
C TYR A 405 13.80 6.37 -5.77
N GLU A 406 14.58 7.36 -5.36
CA GLU A 406 14.09 8.66 -4.90
C GLU A 406 14.85 9.81 -5.58
N ASN A 407 14.15 10.78 -6.15
CA ASN A 407 14.79 11.99 -6.66
C ASN A 407 15.01 12.97 -5.51
N LEU A 408 16.22 13.49 -5.38
CA LEU A 408 16.50 14.60 -4.48
C LEU A 408 16.35 15.92 -5.25
N ALA A 409 15.78 16.96 -4.64
CA ALA A 409 15.61 18.27 -5.30
C ALA A 409 16.94 18.93 -5.75
N TRP A 410 18.05 18.36 -5.28
CA TRP A 410 19.44 18.74 -5.57
C TRP A 410 20.27 17.60 -6.21
N GLY A 411 19.64 16.50 -6.66
CA GLY A 411 20.34 15.45 -7.39
C GLY A 411 21.05 16.02 -8.64
N THR A 412 22.24 15.51 -8.96
CA THR A 412 23.08 16.11 -10.01
C THR A 412 22.43 15.97 -11.38
N PHE A 413 21.88 14.79 -11.69
CA PHE A 413 21.22 14.52 -12.97
C PHE A 413 19.74 14.15 -12.84
N ILE A 414 19.37 13.43 -11.78
CA ILE A 414 17.98 13.07 -11.48
C ILE A 414 17.50 13.92 -10.31
N SER A 415 16.76 14.99 -10.59
CA SER A 415 16.29 15.93 -9.54
C SER A 415 14.80 16.23 -9.58
N THR A 416 14.08 15.62 -10.52
CA THR A 416 12.63 15.79 -10.72
C THR A 416 11.95 14.43 -10.66
N TRP A 417 10.66 14.39 -10.35
CA TRP A 417 9.92 13.13 -10.39
C TRP A 417 9.81 12.62 -11.83
N GLU A 418 9.81 13.50 -12.84
CA GLU A 418 9.80 13.16 -14.26
C GLU A 418 11.06 12.36 -14.63
N SER A 419 12.24 12.86 -14.23
CA SER A 419 13.52 12.16 -14.45
C SER A 419 13.60 10.83 -13.70
N LEU A 420 13.09 10.77 -12.47
CA LEU A 420 13.01 9.52 -11.72
C LEU A 420 12.08 8.53 -12.40
N TRP A 421 10.93 8.99 -12.90
CA TRP A 421 9.95 8.13 -13.53
C TRP A 421 10.47 7.54 -14.83
N GLU A 422 11.24 8.31 -15.61
CA GLU A 422 11.88 7.78 -16.80
C GLU A 422 12.88 6.67 -16.47
N VAL A 423 13.66 6.79 -15.38
CA VAL A 423 14.53 5.70 -14.91
C VAL A 423 13.69 4.47 -14.52
N VAL A 424 12.66 4.63 -13.68
CA VAL A 424 11.80 3.52 -13.25
C VAL A 424 11.16 2.80 -14.44
N ARG A 425 10.66 3.55 -15.43
CA ARG A 425 10.05 3.03 -16.65
C ARG A 425 11.04 2.28 -17.53
N ARG A 426 12.29 2.72 -17.61
CA ARG A 426 13.33 2.08 -18.43
C ARG A 426 13.98 0.87 -17.74
N VAL A 427 14.05 0.86 -16.41
CA VAL A 427 14.52 -0.31 -15.65
C VAL A 427 13.55 -1.48 -15.81
N ASP A 428 12.24 -1.20 -15.73
CA ASP A 428 11.16 -2.15 -15.99
C ASP A 428 11.38 -3.53 -15.31
N ARG A 429 11.54 -3.51 -13.99
CA ARG A 429 11.59 -4.71 -13.15
C ARG A 429 10.53 -4.67 -12.06
N PRO A 430 9.87 -5.79 -11.73
CA PRO A 430 8.75 -5.79 -10.78
C PRO A 430 9.19 -5.40 -9.36
N ASN A 431 10.45 -5.61 -9.00
CA ASN A 431 11.02 -5.22 -7.71
C ASN A 431 11.67 -3.83 -7.71
N PHE A 432 11.63 -3.07 -8.82
CA PHE A 432 12.17 -1.72 -8.89
C PHE A 432 11.04 -0.71 -9.06
N GLY A 433 10.97 0.24 -8.13
CA GLY A 433 9.95 1.28 -8.04
C GLY A 433 10.53 2.56 -7.45
N CYS A 434 9.68 3.40 -6.87
CA CYS A 434 10.08 4.69 -6.33
C CYS A 434 9.49 5.02 -4.96
N CYS A 435 10.18 5.90 -4.25
CA CYS A 435 9.65 6.72 -3.18
C CYS A 435 9.28 8.11 -3.74
N LEU A 436 8.06 8.58 -3.50
CA LEU A 436 7.68 9.96 -3.83
C LEU A 436 7.70 10.80 -2.56
N ASP A 437 8.48 11.88 -2.58
CA ASP A 437 8.67 12.78 -1.44
C ASP A 437 8.13 14.19 -1.74
N THR A 438 7.33 14.73 -0.83
CA THR A 438 6.71 16.04 -1.01
C THR A 438 7.70 17.20 -0.97
N PHE A 439 8.72 17.14 -0.11
CA PHE A 439 9.77 18.16 -0.05
C PHE A 439 10.59 18.14 -1.33
N ASN A 440 10.95 16.98 -1.85
CA ASN A 440 11.76 16.90 -3.07
C ASN A 440 11.01 17.44 -4.29
N ILE A 441 9.72 17.10 -4.44
CA ILE A 441 8.91 17.62 -5.54
C ILE A 441 8.64 19.13 -5.39
N ALA A 442 8.10 19.57 -4.26
CA ALA A 442 7.79 20.98 -4.04
C ALA A 442 9.08 21.83 -3.97
N GLY A 443 10.10 21.31 -3.31
CA GLY A 443 11.43 21.92 -3.19
C GLY A 443 12.11 22.14 -4.53
N ARG A 444 11.85 21.28 -5.53
CA ARG A 444 12.39 21.44 -6.88
C ARG A 444 11.56 22.38 -7.75
N VAL A 445 10.24 22.14 -7.81
CA VAL A 445 9.36 22.79 -8.79
C VAL A 445 8.84 24.14 -8.29
N TRP A 446 8.54 24.26 -7.00
CA TRP A 446 7.81 25.39 -6.42
C TRP A 446 8.69 26.32 -5.58
N ALA A 447 9.59 25.77 -4.76
CA ALA A 447 10.41 26.55 -3.84
C ALA A 447 11.82 26.88 -4.39
N ASP A 448 12.33 28.01 -3.93
CA ASP A 448 13.74 28.40 -4.12
C ASP A 448 14.28 29.06 -2.83
N PRO A 449 15.07 28.35 -2.00
CA PRO A 449 15.61 28.91 -0.77
C PRO A 449 16.66 30.01 -1.01
N ALA A 450 17.20 30.15 -2.22
CA ALA A 450 18.13 31.21 -2.60
C ALA A 450 17.42 32.46 -3.16
N SER A 451 16.10 32.41 -3.34
CA SER A 451 15.29 33.54 -3.79
C SER A 451 14.79 34.38 -2.62
N ILE A 452 14.63 35.68 -2.83
CA ILE A 452 13.96 36.59 -1.88
C ILE A 452 12.48 36.22 -1.70
N SER A 453 11.82 35.76 -2.78
CA SER A 453 10.42 35.31 -2.67
C SER A 453 10.29 34.01 -1.88
N GLY A 454 11.34 33.18 -1.88
CA GLY A 454 11.31 31.80 -1.39
C GLY A 454 10.74 30.81 -2.42
N THR A 455 10.36 31.28 -3.61
CA THR A 455 9.70 30.48 -4.65
C THR A 455 10.42 30.62 -5.98
N THR A 456 10.20 29.65 -6.87
CA THR A 456 10.55 29.74 -8.28
C THR A 456 9.62 30.72 -9.01
N PRO A 457 10.00 31.24 -10.20
CA PRO A 457 9.06 31.93 -11.08
C PRO A 457 7.88 31.01 -11.44
N ASP A 458 6.66 31.57 -11.46
CA ASP A 458 5.41 30.87 -11.80
C ASP A 458 5.10 29.61 -10.95
N ALA A 459 5.64 29.56 -9.73
CA ALA A 459 5.63 28.39 -8.83
C ALA A 459 4.28 27.65 -8.77
N ASP A 460 3.17 28.36 -8.50
CA ASP A 460 1.84 27.73 -8.37
C ASP A 460 1.38 27.08 -9.68
N THR A 461 1.61 27.74 -10.82
CA THR A 461 1.21 27.23 -12.13
C THR A 461 2.09 26.04 -12.53
N ALA A 462 3.40 26.13 -12.28
CA ALA A 462 4.35 25.07 -12.57
C ALA A 462 4.07 23.80 -11.74
N LEU A 463 3.81 23.96 -10.44
CA LEU A 463 3.49 22.84 -9.57
C LEU A 463 2.16 22.19 -9.96
N ALA A 464 1.11 22.96 -10.21
CA ALA A 464 -0.19 22.41 -10.62
C ALA A 464 -0.09 21.62 -11.94
N ALA A 465 0.67 22.13 -12.92
CA ALA A 465 0.91 21.42 -14.18
C ALA A 465 1.72 20.13 -13.96
N SER A 466 2.77 20.19 -13.14
CA SER A 466 3.63 19.04 -12.82
C SER A 466 2.85 17.95 -12.09
N LEU A 467 2.05 18.28 -11.06
CA LEU A 467 1.22 17.32 -10.32
C LEU A 467 0.14 16.67 -11.21
N LYS A 468 -0.50 17.45 -12.10
CA LYS A 468 -1.45 16.89 -13.07
C LYS A 468 -0.78 15.90 -14.03
N SER A 469 0.46 16.19 -14.44
CA SER A 469 1.25 15.28 -15.26
C SER A 469 1.65 14.01 -14.48
N LEU A 470 2.07 14.16 -13.22
CA LEU A 470 2.43 13.07 -12.31
C LEU A 470 1.27 12.07 -12.19
N VAL A 471 0.08 12.56 -11.84
CA VAL A 471 -1.13 11.73 -11.66
C VAL A 471 -1.50 10.95 -12.92
N ARG A 472 -1.25 11.52 -14.10
CA ARG A 472 -1.57 10.86 -15.39
C ARG A 472 -0.51 9.83 -15.80
N THR A 473 0.73 9.98 -15.34
CA THR A 473 1.89 9.32 -15.96
C THR A 473 2.49 8.24 -15.08
N VAL A 474 2.49 8.44 -13.76
CA VAL A 474 3.07 7.49 -12.79
C VAL A 474 2.11 6.31 -12.58
N ASP A 475 2.62 5.09 -12.74
CA ASP A 475 1.90 3.89 -12.33
C ASP A 475 2.06 3.72 -10.81
N VAL A 476 0.94 3.80 -10.09
CA VAL A 476 0.90 3.70 -8.63
C VAL A 476 1.47 2.37 -8.11
N ASN A 477 1.45 1.29 -8.91
CA ASN A 477 2.03 0.00 -8.52
C ASN A 477 3.57 0.03 -8.40
N LYS A 478 4.20 1.04 -8.99
CA LYS A 478 5.64 1.30 -8.87
C LYS A 478 5.98 2.24 -7.73
N VAL A 479 5.01 2.78 -7.00
CA VAL A 479 5.24 3.59 -5.80
C VAL A 479 5.24 2.65 -4.60
N PHE A 480 6.38 2.52 -3.91
CA PHE A 480 6.50 1.57 -2.80
C PHE A 480 6.11 2.19 -1.45
N TYR A 481 6.38 3.47 -1.27
CA TYR A 481 5.89 4.31 -0.18
C TYR A 481 6.07 5.78 -0.56
N VAL A 482 5.50 6.67 0.24
CA VAL A 482 5.62 8.11 0.06
C VAL A 482 6.12 8.77 1.35
N GLN A 483 6.88 9.83 1.19
CA GLN A 483 7.38 10.66 2.27
C GLN A 483 6.71 12.02 2.22
N VAL A 484 6.26 12.49 3.38
CA VAL A 484 5.43 13.69 3.47
C VAL A 484 5.95 14.58 4.58
N VAL A 485 6.59 15.68 4.18
CA VAL A 485 7.18 16.71 5.04
C VAL A 485 7.17 18.08 4.37
N ASP A 486 7.36 19.12 5.19
CA ASP A 486 7.41 20.53 4.84
C ASP A 486 8.84 21.07 5.05
N ALA A 487 9.05 22.36 4.87
CA ALA A 487 10.28 23.05 5.23
C ALA A 487 10.07 24.54 5.52
N GLU A 488 10.99 25.11 6.30
CA GLU A 488 10.95 26.50 6.71
C GLU A 488 11.20 27.44 5.53
N ARG A 489 10.43 28.53 5.43
CA ARG A 489 10.76 29.63 4.53
C ARG A 489 11.99 30.37 5.05
N MET A 490 13.04 30.45 4.23
CA MET A 490 14.24 31.19 4.59
C MET A 490 13.93 32.67 4.72
N GLN A 491 14.27 33.26 5.88
CA GLN A 491 14.02 34.69 6.16
C GLN A 491 14.87 35.61 5.28
N ARG A 492 16.04 35.12 4.85
CA ARG A 492 16.92 35.78 3.89
C ARG A 492 17.44 34.71 2.91
N PRO A 493 17.75 35.07 1.66
CA PRO A 493 18.29 34.13 0.68
C PRO A 493 19.42 33.25 1.21
N LEU A 494 19.33 31.94 0.96
CA LEU A 494 20.35 30.95 1.29
C LEU A 494 21.46 31.00 0.23
N ILE A 495 22.28 32.05 0.31
CA ILE A 495 23.46 32.33 -0.51
C ILE A 495 24.67 32.60 0.39
N GLU A 496 25.82 32.94 -0.19
CA GLU A 496 27.04 33.28 0.57
C GLU A 496 26.74 34.28 1.71
N GLY A 497 27.21 33.96 2.92
CA GLY A 497 26.91 34.71 4.15
C GLY A 497 25.67 34.24 4.93
N HIS A 498 24.86 33.32 4.39
CA HIS A 498 23.81 32.64 5.16
C HIS A 498 24.41 31.63 6.15
N PRO A 499 23.85 31.41 7.36
CA PRO A 499 24.43 30.48 8.34
C PRO A 499 24.39 29.01 7.91
N PHE A 500 23.53 28.69 6.94
CA PHE A 500 23.41 27.37 6.33
C PHE A 500 24.13 27.26 4.97
N TYR A 501 24.77 28.34 4.51
CA TYR A 501 25.54 28.29 3.26
C TYR A 501 26.78 27.43 3.45
N VAL A 502 27.03 26.57 2.47
CA VAL A 502 28.23 25.75 2.40
C VAL A 502 28.76 25.89 0.97
N GLU A 503 30.01 26.32 0.83
CA GLU A 503 30.64 26.51 -0.49
C GLU A 503 30.61 25.21 -1.30
N GLY A 504 30.24 25.31 -2.58
CA GLY A 504 30.11 24.16 -3.47
C GLY A 504 28.86 23.28 -3.24
N GLN A 505 28.05 23.56 -2.21
CA GLN A 505 26.84 22.80 -1.91
C GLN A 505 25.58 23.50 -2.48
N PRO A 506 24.67 22.80 -3.18
CA PRO A 506 23.42 23.39 -3.64
C PRO A 506 22.58 23.93 -2.47
N ALA A 507 21.99 25.12 -2.63
CA ALA A 507 21.18 25.76 -1.59
C ALA A 507 20.02 24.87 -1.09
N ARG A 508 19.39 24.10 -1.99
CA ARG A 508 18.34 23.13 -1.64
C ARG A 508 18.84 21.99 -0.76
N MET A 509 20.10 21.55 -0.92
CA MET A 509 20.71 20.54 -0.05
C MET A 509 20.97 21.12 1.34
N SER A 510 21.54 22.33 1.41
CA SER A 510 21.71 23.05 2.68
C SER A 510 20.40 23.26 3.41
N TRP A 511 19.37 23.67 2.67
CA TRP A 511 18.03 23.87 3.19
C TRP A 511 17.43 22.56 3.72
N SER A 512 17.49 21.49 2.92
CA SER A 512 17.02 20.16 3.30
C SER A 512 17.71 19.64 4.56
N ARG A 513 19.00 19.88 4.76
CA ARG A 513 19.73 19.34 5.94
C ARG A 513 19.43 20.08 7.24
N ASN A 514 18.92 21.31 7.17
CA ASN A 514 18.84 22.21 8.32
C ASN A 514 17.41 22.62 8.70
N ALA A 515 16.47 22.55 7.76
CA ALA A 515 15.24 23.32 7.86
C ALA A 515 14.00 22.61 7.29
N ARG A 516 13.99 21.27 7.17
CA ARG A 516 12.72 20.56 6.98
C ARG A 516 11.88 20.62 8.26
N LEU A 517 10.56 20.52 8.08
CA LEU A 517 9.53 20.54 9.11
C LEU A 517 8.54 19.39 8.90
N PHE A 518 7.78 19.04 9.92
CA PHE A 518 6.57 18.25 9.71
C PHE A 518 5.49 19.16 9.09
N LEU A 519 4.49 18.56 8.45
CA LEU A 519 3.39 19.35 7.87
C LEU A 519 2.64 20.10 8.97
N TYR A 520 2.01 21.21 8.56
CA TYR A 520 1.17 22.04 9.44
C TYR A 520 1.90 22.75 10.56
N GLU A 521 3.22 22.97 10.41
CA GLU A 521 4.04 23.73 11.32
C GLU A 521 4.29 25.16 10.80
N GLN A 522 3.21 25.85 10.37
CA GLN A 522 3.32 27.23 9.88
C GLN A 522 3.85 28.20 10.95
N GLU A 523 3.59 27.91 12.23
CA GLU A 523 4.15 28.64 13.35
C GLU A 523 5.68 28.51 13.47
N ARG A 524 6.26 27.47 12.85
CA ARG A 524 7.71 27.26 12.72
C ARG A 524 8.25 27.73 11.36
N GLY A 525 7.40 28.32 10.52
CA GLY A 525 7.77 28.84 9.21
C GLY A 525 7.53 27.87 8.05
N GLY A 526 6.81 26.75 8.26
CA GLY A 526 6.38 25.86 7.18
C GLY A 526 5.57 26.61 6.12
N TYR A 527 5.86 26.35 4.85
CA TYR A 527 5.24 27.11 3.74
C TYR A 527 5.14 26.34 2.42
N LEU A 528 5.69 25.14 2.32
CA LEU A 528 5.56 24.36 1.09
C LEU A 528 4.09 23.98 0.88
N PRO A 529 3.63 23.86 -0.39
CA PRO A 529 2.27 23.39 -0.72
C PRO A 529 2.14 21.86 -0.52
N VAL A 530 2.53 21.35 0.65
CA VAL A 530 2.68 19.91 0.90
C VAL A 530 1.37 19.17 0.77
N VAL A 531 0.26 19.74 1.28
CA VAL A 531 -1.07 19.09 1.21
C VAL A 531 -1.49 18.88 -0.24
N GLN A 532 -1.21 19.83 -1.13
CA GLN A 532 -1.51 19.71 -2.56
C GLN A 532 -0.72 18.55 -3.22
N VAL A 533 0.57 18.41 -2.85
CA VAL A 533 1.42 17.33 -3.36
C VAL A 533 0.99 15.98 -2.79
N ALA A 534 0.72 15.91 -1.48
CA ALA A 534 0.23 14.72 -0.80
C ALA A 534 -1.13 14.27 -1.37
N GLU A 535 -2.04 15.19 -1.67
CA GLU A 535 -3.32 14.87 -2.32
C GLU A 535 -3.11 14.25 -3.70
N ALA A 536 -2.14 14.74 -4.48
CA ALA A 536 -1.80 14.13 -5.77
C ALA A 536 -1.33 12.67 -5.62
N PHE A 537 -0.59 12.34 -4.57
CA PHE A 537 -0.18 10.96 -4.28
C PHE A 537 -1.36 10.10 -3.79
N LEU A 538 -2.03 10.57 -2.74
CA LEU A 538 -2.94 9.75 -1.94
C LEU A 538 -4.35 9.66 -2.54
N LYS A 539 -4.79 10.70 -3.26
CA LYS A 539 -6.08 10.71 -3.96
C LYS A 539 -5.92 10.65 -5.48
N GLY A 540 -4.98 11.43 -6.02
CA GLY A 540 -4.76 11.51 -7.46
C GLY A 540 -4.30 10.18 -8.05
N LEU A 541 -3.16 9.66 -7.59
CA LEU A 541 -2.68 8.32 -7.94
C LEU A 541 -3.49 7.21 -7.25
N GLY A 542 -4.09 7.53 -6.10
CA GLY A 542 -4.78 6.55 -5.27
C GLY A 542 -3.80 5.62 -4.53
N PHE A 543 -2.65 6.15 -4.10
CA PHE A 543 -1.69 5.40 -3.31
C PHE A 543 -2.23 5.10 -1.90
N GLU A 544 -2.14 3.84 -1.46
CA GLU A 544 -2.71 3.37 -0.17
C GLU A 544 -1.69 2.72 0.76
N GLY A 545 -0.40 2.72 0.39
CA GLY A 545 0.67 2.15 1.20
C GLY A 545 1.15 3.07 2.32
N TRP A 546 2.40 2.87 2.74
CA TRP A 546 2.99 3.61 3.86
C TRP A 546 3.18 5.10 3.55
N VAL A 547 2.74 5.94 4.47
CA VAL A 547 3.01 7.39 4.47
C VAL A 547 4.00 7.68 5.59
N SER A 548 5.23 8.03 5.21
CA SER A 548 6.31 8.25 6.15
C SER A 548 6.61 9.73 6.38
N MET A 549 6.94 10.08 7.62
CA MET A 549 7.38 11.41 8.00
C MET A 549 8.92 11.47 8.00
N GLU A 550 9.52 12.02 6.95
CA GLU A 550 10.99 12.12 6.79
C GLU A 550 11.52 13.55 6.98
N LEU A 551 11.87 13.89 8.22
CA LEU A 551 12.33 15.22 8.59
C LEU A 551 13.85 15.24 8.67
N PHE A 552 14.47 16.18 7.94
CA PHE A 552 15.88 16.56 8.09
C PHE A 552 15.97 17.99 8.64
N SER A 553 16.22 18.13 9.94
CA SER A 553 16.31 19.44 10.59
C SER A 553 17.50 19.55 11.52
N ARG A 554 17.98 20.78 11.73
CA ARG A 554 18.97 21.09 12.76
C ARG A 554 18.53 20.64 14.15
N SER A 555 17.22 20.62 14.43
CA SER A 555 16.69 20.20 15.75
C SER A 555 16.96 18.73 16.07
N MET A 556 17.28 17.90 15.07
CA MET A 556 17.64 16.50 15.30
C MET A 556 19.00 16.32 15.98
N ALA A 557 19.84 17.35 15.94
CA ALA A 557 21.15 17.37 16.60
C ALA A 557 21.13 18.10 17.94
N ASP A 558 19.95 18.55 18.39
CA ASP A 558 19.80 19.16 19.71
C ASP A 558 20.02 18.09 20.80
N PRO A 559 20.93 18.29 21.77
CA PRO A 559 21.23 17.28 22.78
C PRO A 559 20.11 17.04 23.79
N ASP A 560 19.01 17.80 23.76
CA ASP A 560 17.86 17.59 24.64
C ASP A 560 17.29 16.17 24.47
N SER A 561 17.23 15.40 25.56
CA SER A 561 16.75 14.02 25.55
C SER A 561 15.28 13.87 25.15
N THR A 562 14.51 14.97 25.14
CA THR A 562 13.10 14.99 24.71
C THR A 562 12.92 15.09 23.20
N VAL A 563 13.98 15.28 22.40
CA VAL A 563 13.88 15.40 20.93
C VAL A 563 13.14 14.20 20.29
N PRO A 564 13.45 12.92 20.60
CA PRO A 564 12.71 11.79 20.04
C PRO A 564 11.21 11.82 20.35
N GLU A 565 10.84 12.10 21.61
CA GLU A 565 9.43 12.19 22.01
C GLU A 565 8.73 13.35 21.30
N THR A 566 9.33 14.54 21.34
CA THR A 566 8.73 15.75 20.76
C THR A 566 8.58 15.63 19.25
N HIS A 567 9.57 15.07 18.54
CA HIS A 567 9.49 14.82 17.11
C HIS A 567 8.45 13.75 16.77
N ALA A 568 8.37 12.65 17.53
CA ALA A 568 7.34 11.64 17.34
C ALA A 568 5.93 12.24 17.51
N GLN A 569 5.71 13.07 18.53
CA GLN A 569 4.43 13.74 18.76
C GLN A 569 4.07 14.74 17.66
N ARG A 570 5.06 15.50 17.17
CA ARG A 570 4.86 16.44 16.05
C ARG A 570 4.50 15.69 14.76
N GLY A 571 5.24 14.64 14.42
CA GLY A 571 5.00 13.83 13.24
C GLY A 571 3.63 13.14 13.26
N ILE A 572 3.24 12.50 14.37
CA ILE A 572 1.95 11.81 14.42
C ILE A 572 0.76 12.80 14.41
N LYS A 573 0.93 13.99 15.00
CA LYS A 573 -0.06 15.07 14.93
C LYS A 573 -0.23 15.55 13.48
N ALA A 574 0.86 15.72 12.75
CA ALA A 574 0.83 16.08 11.33
C ALA A 574 0.10 15.02 10.50
N TRP A 575 0.40 13.72 10.71
CA TRP A 575 -0.31 12.62 10.07
C TRP A 575 -1.82 12.65 10.36
N LYS A 576 -2.23 12.74 11.63
CA LYS A 576 -3.65 12.73 12.01
C LYS A 576 -4.41 13.88 11.33
N ARG A 577 -3.82 15.06 11.28
CA ARG A 577 -4.42 16.23 10.61
C ARG A 577 -4.48 16.05 9.09
N LEU A 578 -3.44 15.49 8.46
CA LEU A 578 -3.45 15.20 7.03
C LEU A 578 -4.53 14.17 6.69
N ALA A 579 -4.67 13.13 7.52
CA ALA A 579 -5.68 12.10 7.36
C ALA A 579 -7.10 12.66 7.49
N GLU A 580 -7.32 13.57 8.44
CA GLU A 580 -8.59 14.29 8.57
C GLU A 580 -8.87 15.19 7.36
N GLU A 581 -7.93 16.05 6.97
CA GLU A 581 -8.11 17.01 5.87
C GLU A 581 -8.32 16.34 4.52
N LEU A 582 -7.66 15.21 4.28
CA LEU A 582 -7.76 14.45 3.04
C LEU A 582 -8.73 13.26 3.14
N ASP A 583 -9.49 13.08 4.21
CA ASP A 583 -10.43 11.95 4.38
C ASP A 583 -9.76 10.59 4.07
N LEU A 584 -8.57 10.38 4.65
CA LEU A 584 -7.67 9.26 4.33
C LEU A 584 -7.98 8.02 5.11
#